data_AF-A0A0S4XRB1-F1
#
_entry.id   AF-A0A0S4XRB1-F1
#
_cell.length_a   1.000
_cell.length_b   1.000
_cell.length_c   1.000
_cell.angle_alpha   90.00
_cell.angle_beta   90.00
_cell.angle_gamma   90.00
#
_symmetry.space_group_name_H-M   'P 1'
#
loop_
_entity.id
_entity.type
_entity.pdbx_description
1 polymer ?
#
loop_
_entity_poly.entity_id
_entity_poly.type
_entity_poly.pdbx_seq_one_letter_code
_entity_poly.pdbx_strand_id
1 'polypeptide(L)'
;MKLVGFKIHDGEEAVAVIRAIMNCDLEKQLEYILKLNELPTKTMITFGGSDHLIEKEIVFEALKKYQGLAHFNFKANITESEKQKIMESFKNQKGTSVFIAKDNHFQNKKRADLLADAARSMLLN
;
A
#
# COMPACT_ATOMS: atom_id res chain seq x y z
N MET A 1 -1.25 -25.41 8.98
CA MET A 1 -1.23 -24.00 9.43
C MET A 1 0.23 -23.60 9.59
N LYS A 2 0.80 -22.79 8.67
CA LYS A 2 2.17 -22.29 8.84
C LYS A 2 2.09 -21.11 9.81
N LEU A 3 2.46 -21.31 11.07
CA LEU A 3 2.67 -20.21 12.01
C LEU A 3 3.80 -19.35 11.46
N VAL A 4 3.51 -18.09 11.13
CA VAL A 4 4.52 -17.05 11.00
C VAL A 4 5.03 -16.80 12.42
N GLY A 5 6.09 -17.51 12.82
CA GLY A 5 6.75 -17.28 14.09
C GLY A 5 7.55 -15.99 14.01
N PHE A 6 7.02 -14.89 14.55
CA PHE A 6 7.84 -13.73 14.83
C PHE A 6 8.95 -14.16 15.79
N LYS A 7 10.21 -13.90 15.44
CA LYS A 7 11.35 -14.18 16.32
C LYS A 7 11.43 -13.03 17.32
N ILE A 8 10.80 -13.22 18.47
CA ILE A 8 10.71 -12.20 19.52
C ILE A 8 11.87 -12.40 20.49
N HIS A 9 12.56 -11.32 20.83
CA HIS A 9 13.72 -11.33 21.74
C HIS A 9 13.29 -11.39 23.21
N ASP A 10 12.22 -10.68 23.58
CA ASP A 10 11.71 -10.58 24.94
C ASP A 10 10.18 -10.32 25.02
N GLY A 11 9.65 -10.30 26.24
CA GLY A 11 8.23 -10.09 26.50
C GLY A 11 7.72 -8.68 26.16
N GLU A 12 8.58 -7.66 26.16
CA GLU A 12 8.18 -6.29 25.82
C GLU A 12 7.98 -6.15 24.31
N GLU A 13 8.89 -6.73 23.52
CA GLU A 13 8.75 -6.82 22.07
C GLU A 13 7.50 -7.61 21.68
N ALA A 14 7.17 -8.70 22.41
CA ALA A 14 5.93 -9.45 22.18
C ALA A 14 4.69 -8.57 22.39
N VAL A 15 4.64 -7.84 23.49
CA VAL A 15 3.51 -6.96 23.80
C VAL A 15 3.42 -5.82 22.79
N ALA A 16 4.53 -5.26 22.35
CA ALA A 16 4.56 -4.22 21.32
C ALA A 16 4.04 -4.73 19.97
N VAL A 17 4.46 -5.92 19.53
CA VAL A 17 3.98 -6.56 18.29
C VAL A 17 2.50 -6.86 18.39
N ILE A 18 2.03 -7.43 19.50
CA ILE A 18 0.60 -7.73 19.71
C ILE A 18 -0.22 -6.44 19.71
N ARG A 19 0.22 -5.38 20.40
CA ARG A 19 -0.46 -4.07 20.38
C ARG A 19 -0.49 -3.46 18.98
N ALA A 20 0.59 -3.59 18.22
CA ALA A 20 0.63 -3.11 16.84
C ALA A 20 -0.39 -3.87 15.98
N ILE A 21 -0.44 -5.21 16.07
CA ILE A 21 -1.42 -6.03 15.36
C ILE A 21 -2.85 -5.66 15.76
N MET A 22 -3.14 -5.48 17.07
CA MET A 22 -4.46 -5.08 17.57
C MET A 22 -4.91 -3.68 17.15
N ASN A 23 -3.97 -2.82 16.75
CA ASN A 23 -4.24 -1.46 16.28
C ASN A 23 -4.18 -1.32 14.76
N CYS A 24 -3.57 -2.28 14.05
CA CYS A 24 -3.64 -2.44 12.59
C CYS A 24 -4.95 -3.13 12.15
N ASP A 25 -6.05 -2.82 12.83
CA ASP A 25 -7.39 -3.31 12.52
C ASP A 25 -7.99 -2.48 11.39
N LEU A 26 -8.41 -3.15 10.32
CA LEU A 26 -9.04 -2.52 9.16
C LEU A 26 -10.29 -1.72 9.54
N GLU A 27 -11.06 -2.19 10.53
CA GLU A 27 -12.26 -1.48 11.00
C GLU A 27 -11.89 -0.12 11.60
N LYS A 28 -10.80 -0.04 12.37
CA LYS A 28 -10.29 1.21 12.93
C LYS A 28 -9.70 2.14 11.87
N GLN A 29 -9.24 1.60 10.74
CA GLN A 29 -8.72 2.40 9.62
C GLN A 29 -9.82 2.97 8.72
N LEU A 30 -11.03 2.40 8.75
CA LEU A 30 -12.12 2.78 7.85
C LEU A 30 -12.48 4.26 7.94
N GLU A 31 -12.56 4.82 9.15
CA GLU A 31 -12.88 6.24 9.36
C GLU A 31 -11.90 7.16 8.61
N TYR A 32 -10.60 6.83 8.64
CA TYR A 32 -9.57 7.62 7.95
C TYR A 32 -9.67 7.47 6.43
N ILE A 33 -10.00 6.27 5.93
CA ILE A 33 -10.21 6.05 4.49
C ILE A 33 -11.41 6.87 4.00
N LEU A 34 -12.51 6.88 4.74
CA LEU A 34 -13.70 7.66 4.40
C LEU A 34 -13.40 9.17 4.39
N LYS A 35 -12.70 9.68 5.40
CA LYS A 35 -12.22 11.07 5.42
C LYS A 35 -11.34 11.39 4.21
N LEU A 36 -10.44 10.49 3.82
CA LEU A 36 -9.55 10.71 2.67
C LEU A 36 -10.32 10.79 1.33
N ASN A 37 -11.42 10.04 1.20
CA ASN A 37 -12.28 10.10 0.01
C ASN A 37 -12.92 11.49 -0.16
N GLU A 38 -13.25 12.18 0.92
CA GLU A 38 -13.86 13.52 0.91
C GLU A 38 -12.85 14.65 0.66
N LEU A 39 -11.61 14.50 1.13
CA LEU A 39 -10.57 15.53 1.00
C LEU A 39 -10.00 15.59 -0.42
N PRO A 40 -9.57 16.75 -0.96
CA PRO A 40 -8.92 16.84 -2.28
C PRO A 40 -7.46 16.31 -2.28
N THR A 41 -7.20 15.24 -1.54
CA THR A 41 -5.88 14.63 -1.39
C THR A 41 -5.65 13.56 -2.46
N LYS A 42 -4.50 13.60 -3.13
CA LYS A 42 -4.06 12.51 -4.02
C LYS A 42 -3.55 11.33 -3.22
N THR A 43 -3.87 10.12 -3.64
CA THR A 43 -3.49 8.89 -2.90
C THR A 43 -2.73 7.92 -3.80
N MET A 44 -1.56 7.47 -3.36
CA MET A 44 -0.84 6.36 -4.01
C MET A 44 -0.61 5.25 -2.99
N ILE A 45 -1.05 4.04 -3.31
CA ILE A 45 -0.90 2.86 -2.44
C ILE A 45 -0.12 1.80 -3.21
N THR A 46 1.03 1.37 -2.68
CA THR A 46 1.83 0.28 -3.27
C THR A 46 1.91 -0.89 -2.31
N PHE A 47 1.66 -2.11 -2.77
CA PHE A 47 1.71 -3.29 -1.92
C PHE A 47 2.14 -4.56 -2.69
N GLY A 48 2.79 -5.47 -1.97
CA GLY A 48 3.37 -6.69 -2.53
C GLY A 48 2.55 -7.94 -2.25
N GLY A 49 2.55 -8.90 -3.17
CA GLY A 49 1.86 -10.19 -2.98
C GLY A 49 2.64 -11.23 -2.17
N SER A 50 3.95 -11.01 -1.97
CA SER A 50 4.84 -11.81 -1.14
C SER A 50 5.24 -11.06 0.14
N ASP A 51 4.38 -10.13 0.57
CA ASP A 51 4.52 -9.44 1.84
C ASP A 51 4.24 -10.43 2.98
N HIS A 52 5.19 -10.51 3.93
CA HIS A 52 5.14 -11.43 5.05
C HIS A 52 4.60 -10.78 6.33
N LEU A 53 4.34 -9.47 6.31
CA LEU A 53 3.80 -8.71 7.43
C LEU A 53 2.34 -8.36 7.21
N ILE A 54 1.95 -8.05 5.96
CA ILE A 54 0.58 -7.69 5.62
C ILE A 54 0.08 -8.60 4.50
N GLU A 55 -0.97 -9.35 4.77
CA GLU A 55 -1.62 -10.22 3.80
C GLU A 55 -2.25 -9.36 2.69
N LYS A 56 -1.98 -9.70 1.42
CA LYS A 56 -2.50 -8.94 0.27
C LYS A 56 -4.01 -8.89 0.26
N GLU A 57 -4.68 -9.93 0.75
CA GLU A 57 -6.14 -10.03 0.85
C GLU A 57 -6.71 -8.91 1.73
N ILE A 58 -6.06 -8.61 2.86
CA ILE A 58 -6.46 -7.50 3.76
C ILE A 58 -6.35 -6.16 3.02
N VAL A 59 -5.26 -5.95 2.27
CA VAL A 59 -5.09 -4.72 1.49
C VAL A 59 -6.13 -4.62 0.39
N PHE A 60 -6.46 -5.72 -0.30
CA PHE A 60 -7.53 -5.74 -1.30
C PHE A 60 -8.90 -5.42 -0.69
N GLU A 61 -9.23 -5.93 0.50
CA GLU A 61 -10.45 -5.55 1.21
C GLU A 61 -10.46 -4.07 1.60
N ALA A 62 -9.32 -3.53 2.04
CA ALA A 62 -9.18 -2.10 2.33
C ALA A 62 -9.39 -1.24 1.08
N LEU A 63 -8.83 -1.64 -0.07
CA LEU A 63 -8.93 -0.90 -1.33
C LEU A 63 -10.38 -0.70 -1.79
N LYS A 64 -11.29 -1.64 -1.50
CA LYS A 64 -12.72 -1.49 -1.81
C LYS A 64 -13.37 -0.29 -1.11
N LYS A 65 -12.76 0.23 -0.04
CA LYS A 65 -13.25 1.38 0.71
C LYS A 65 -12.75 2.72 0.16
N TYR A 66 -11.70 2.71 -0.65
CA TYR A 66 -11.21 3.91 -1.33
C TYR A 66 -12.05 4.20 -2.59
N GLN A 67 -12.30 5.48 -2.87
CA GLN A 67 -13.05 5.91 -4.04
C GLN A 67 -12.14 6.59 -5.07
N GLY A 68 -12.35 6.28 -6.34
CA GLY A 68 -11.66 6.95 -7.46
C GLY A 68 -10.19 6.57 -7.67
N LEU A 69 -9.71 5.48 -7.07
CA LEU A 69 -8.37 4.95 -7.32
C LEU A 69 -8.36 4.05 -8.56
N ALA A 70 -7.46 4.31 -9.51
CA ALA A 70 -7.13 3.32 -10.54
C ALA A 70 -6.24 2.22 -9.95
N HIS A 71 -6.66 0.96 -10.13
CA HIS A 71 -5.90 -0.20 -9.65
C HIS A 71 -5.06 -0.83 -10.77
N PHE A 72 -3.78 -1.04 -10.50
CA PHE A 72 -2.84 -1.71 -11.39
C PHE A 72 -2.32 -2.99 -10.73
N ASN A 73 -2.30 -4.08 -11.49
CA ASN A 73 -1.91 -5.40 -11.01
C ASN A 73 -0.82 -6.00 -11.89
N PHE A 74 0.34 -6.25 -11.30
CA PHE A 74 1.50 -6.82 -11.99
C PHE A 74 1.95 -8.12 -11.34
N LYS A 75 2.39 -9.07 -12.17
CA LYS A 75 2.97 -10.33 -11.67
C LYS A 75 4.40 -10.15 -11.14
N ALA A 76 5.17 -9.24 -11.72
CA ALA A 76 6.60 -9.08 -11.45
C ALA A 76 7.03 -7.62 -11.61
N ASN A 77 8.03 -7.31 -12.43
CA ASN A 77 8.49 -5.94 -12.58
C ASN A 77 7.52 -5.08 -13.39
N ILE A 78 7.60 -3.77 -13.13
CA ILE A 78 6.92 -2.71 -13.88
C ILE A 78 7.92 -2.18 -14.90
N THR A 79 7.51 -2.10 -16.16
CA THR A 79 8.27 -1.47 -17.23
C THR A 79 8.10 0.05 -17.21
N GLU A 80 8.99 0.80 -17.86
CA GLU A 80 8.87 2.26 -17.93
C GLU A 80 7.55 2.74 -18.57
N SER A 81 7.04 2.03 -19.58
CA SER A 81 5.76 2.40 -20.21
C SER A 81 4.57 2.16 -19.28
N GLU A 82 4.60 1.11 -18.46
CA GLU A 82 3.59 0.86 -17.43
C GLU A 82 3.68 1.89 -16.31
N LYS A 83 4.90 2.27 -15.91
CA LYS A 83 5.15 3.33 -14.95
C LYS A 83 4.56 4.67 -15.43
N GLN A 84 4.75 5.02 -16.70
CA GLN A 84 4.15 6.21 -17.29
C GLN A 84 2.62 6.19 -17.24
N LYS A 85 1.98 5.05 -17.54
CA LYS A 85 0.52 4.88 -17.45
C LYS A 85 0.00 5.03 -16.02
N ILE A 86 0.71 4.49 -15.03
CA ILE A 86 0.39 4.66 -13.61
C ILE A 86 0.43 6.15 -13.25
N MET A 87 1.49 6.85 -13.66
CA MET A 87 1.69 8.26 -13.36
C MET A 87 0.67 9.17 -14.05
N GLU A 88 0.30 8.88 -15.29
CA GLU A 88 -0.78 9.58 -16.00
C GLU A 88 -2.12 9.40 -15.28
N SER A 89 -2.44 8.17 -14.86
CA SER A 89 -3.66 7.90 -14.09
C SER A 89 -3.64 8.60 -12.73
N PHE A 90 -2.50 8.62 -12.04
CA PHE A 90 -2.33 9.32 -10.77
C PHE A 90 -2.58 10.82 -10.89
N LYS A 91 -2.09 11.45 -11.97
CA LYS A 91 -2.31 12.88 -12.25
C LYS A 91 -3.77 13.20 -12.55
N ASN A 92 -4.48 12.32 -13.25
CA ASN A 92 -5.84 12.60 -13.73
C ASN A 92 -6.97 12.11 -12.80
N GLN A 93 -6.70 11.18 -11.88
CA GLN A 93 -7.71 10.58 -10.98
C GLN A 93 -7.49 10.93 -9.51
N LYS A 94 -8.33 10.46 -8.58
CA LYS A 94 -8.10 10.65 -7.13
C LYS A 94 -6.75 10.06 -6.70
N GLY A 95 -6.31 9.01 -7.37
CA GLY A 95 -5.07 8.36 -7.05
C GLY A 95 -4.92 7.03 -7.76
N THR A 96 -3.92 6.27 -7.34
CA THR A 96 -3.64 4.93 -7.86
C THR A 96 -3.33 3.96 -6.75
N SER A 97 -3.64 2.68 -6.99
CA SER A 97 -3.11 1.57 -6.22
C SER A 97 -2.35 0.64 -7.14
N VAL A 98 -1.19 0.17 -6.70
CA VAL A 98 -0.25 -0.63 -7.49
C VAL A 98 0.09 -1.89 -6.70
N PHE A 99 -0.33 -3.02 -7.23
CA PHE A 99 -0.05 -4.34 -6.68
C PHE A 99 1.01 -5.06 -7.51
N ILE A 100 1.96 -5.69 -6.84
CA ILE A 100 3.00 -6.49 -7.48
C ILE A 100 3.16 -7.84 -6.78
N ALA A 101 2.84 -8.93 -7.47
CA ALA A 101 2.75 -10.25 -6.84
C ALA A 101 4.07 -10.78 -6.26
N LYS A 102 5.20 -10.61 -6.98
CA LYS A 102 6.54 -11.08 -6.56
C LYS A 102 7.22 -10.21 -5.50
N ASP A 103 6.52 -9.17 -5.08
CA ASP A 103 7.10 -8.10 -4.29
C ASP A 103 6.74 -8.28 -2.82
N ASN A 104 7.65 -7.87 -1.94
CA ASN A 104 7.56 -8.10 -0.49
C ASN A 104 7.35 -6.77 0.24
N HIS A 105 7.30 -6.80 1.58
CA HIS A 105 7.03 -5.62 2.41
C HIS A 105 7.91 -4.40 2.10
N PHE A 106 9.13 -4.61 1.61
CA PHE A 106 10.07 -3.54 1.26
C PHE A 106 9.75 -2.88 -0.11
N GLN A 107 8.47 -2.65 -0.40
CA GLN A 107 8.01 -1.97 -1.62
C GLN A 107 8.64 -0.60 -1.79
N ASN A 108 8.76 0.14 -0.70
CA ASN A 108 9.32 1.49 -0.66
C ASN A 108 10.76 1.52 -1.20
N LYS A 109 11.51 0.42 -1.05
CA LYS A 109 12.87 0.27 -1.58
C LYS A 109 12.86 -0.14 -3.05
N LYS A 110 11.96 -1.05 -3.43
CA LYS A 110 11.89 -1.60 -4.79
C LYS A 110 11.20 -0.67 -5.80
N ARG A 111 10.36 0.24 -5.30
CA ARG A 111 9.51 1.17 -6.07
C ARG A 111 9.72 2.62 -5.62
N ALA A 112 10.90 2.91 -5.06
CA ALA A 112 11.26 4.23 -4.58
C ALA A 112 11.14 5.28 -5.68
N ASP A 113 11.49 4.90 -6.91
CA ASP A 113 11.39 5.73 -8.11
C ASP A 113 9.95 6.12 -8.43
N LEU A 114 9.01 5.16 -8.40
CA LEU A 114 7.58 5.43 -8.61
C LEU A 114 7.01 6.35 -7.54
N LEU A 115 7.34 6.11 -6.27
CA LEU A 115 6.88 6.94 -5.15
C LEU A 115 7.48 8.35 -5.21
N ALA A 116 8.75 8.47 -5.60
CA ALA A 116 9.41 9.76 -5.79
C ALA A 116 8.77 10.57 -6.94
N ASP A 117 8.46 9.91 -8.05
CA ASP A 117 7.77 10.56 -9.18
C ASP A 117 6.36 11.01 -8.81
N ALA A 118 5.63 10.20 -8.02
CA ALA A 118 4.34 10.56 -7.45
C ALA A 118 4.44 11.81 -6.57
N ALA A 119 5.34 11.80 -5.58
CA ALA A 119 5.57 12.93 -4.69
C ALA A 119 5.97 14.20 -5.46
N ARG A 120 6.89 14.07 -6.42
CA ARG A 120 7.31 15.16 -7.29
C ARG A 120 6.14 15.74 -8.08
N SER A 121 5.27 14.89 -8.62
CA SER A 121 4.08 15.35 -9.36
C SER A 121 3.07 16.10 -8.50
N MET A 122 3.03 15.84 -7.18
CA MET A 122 2.16 16.60 -6.27
C MET A 122 2.73 17.99 -5.95
N LEU A 123 4.06 18.13 -5.93
CA LEU A 123 4.76 19.38 -5.60
C LEU A 123 4.93 20.33 -6.78
N LEU A 124 4.96 19.79 -8.01
CA LEU A 124 5.14 20.55 -9.24
C LEU A 124 3.82 20.88 -9.95
N ASN A 125 2.69 20.78 -9.24
CA ASN A 125 1.40 21.25 -9.72
C ASN A 125 1.34 22.78 -9.74
#